data_AF-A0A435YZI3-F1
#
_entry.id   AF-A0A435YZI3-F1
#
_cell.length_a   1.000
_cell.length_b   1.000
_cell.length_c   1.000
_cell.angle_alpha   90.00
_cell.angle_beta   90.00
_cell.angle_gamma   90.00
#
_symmetry.space_group_name_H-M   'P 1'
#
loop_
_entity.id
_entity.type
_entity.pdbx_description
1 polymer ?
#
loop_
_entity_poly.entity_id
_entity_poly.type
_entity_poly.pdbx_seq_one_letter_code
_entity_poly.pdbx_strand_id
1 'polypeptide(L)'
;MGAVLAMSTGTAEAGDAAARHIIGFSPDGAYFAFEQYGTLDAGASDSGWSEIDIIDTRTDRFVGGKPILVVDETEEATLTLEQARARAAAQAAPILAQYA
;
A
#
# COMPACT_ATOMS: atom_id res chain seq x y z
N MET A 1 -10.67 -25.65 47.84
CA MET A 1 -9.92 -25.68 46.56
C MET A 1 -10.43 -24.54 45.71
N GLY A 2 -9.59 -23.55 45.42
CA GLY A 2 -9.93 -22.47 44.49
C GLY A 2 -8.75 -22.29 43.54
N ALA A 3 -8.94 -22.61 42.26
CA ALA A 3 -7.94 -22.38 41.24
C ALA A 3 -8.06 -20.93 40.75
N VAL A 4 -7.01 -20.13 40.92
CA VAL A 4 -6.92 -18.78 40.38
C VAL A 4 -6.33 -18.90 38.97
N LEU A 5 -7.09 -18.46 37.97
CA LEU A 5 -6.66 -18.40 36.58
C LEU A 5 -5.93 -17.06 36.37
N ALA A 6 -4.61 -17.09 36.18
CA ALA A 6 -3.83 -15.91 35.84
C ALA A 6 -3.99 -15.62 34.33
N MET A 7 -4.55 -14.46 33.99
CA MET A 7 -4.69 -14.03 32.60
C MET A 7 -3.44 -13.25 32.19
N SER A 8 -2.66 -13.78 31.25
CA SER A 8 -1.53 -13.07 30.64
C SER A 8 -2.05 -12.07 29.60
N THR A 9 -1.82 -10.78 29.82
CA THR A 9 -2.06 -9.73 28.81
C THR A 9 -0.94 -9.77 27.78
N GLY A 10 -1.15 -10.47 26.66
CA GLY A 10 -0.25 -10.36 25.51
C GLY A 10 -0.21 -8.92 25.01
N THR A 11 0.96 -8.43 24.62
CA THR A 11 1.10 -7.17 23.90
C THR A 11 0.38 -7.32 22.56
N ALA A 12 -0.61 -6.48 22.31
CA ALA A 12 -1.18 -6.35 20.98
C ALA A 12 -0.20 -5.53 20.13
N GLU A 13 0.50 -6.19 19.21
CA GLU A 13 1.20 -5.53 18.11
C GLU A 13 0.13 -4.99 17.15
N ALA A 14 -0.25 -3.72 17.31
CA ALA A 14 -1.08 -3.05 16.33
C ALA A 14 -0.17 -2.72 15.13
N GLY A 15 -0.46 -3.31 13.97
CA GLY A 15 0.28 -3.01 12.74
C GLY A 15 0.26 -1.51 12.46
N ASP A 16 1.43 -0.92 12.27
CA ASP A 16 1.55 0.49 11.95
C ASP A 16 0.82 0.75 10.61
N ALA A 17 0.12 1.88 10.51
CA ALA A 17 -0.60 2.19 9.28
C ALA A 17 0.41 2.44 8.15
N ALA A 18 0.14 1.91 6.95
CA ALA A 18 0.96 2.20 5.78
C ALA A 18 1.13 3.71 5.60
N ALA A 19 2.34 4.14 5.26
CA ALA A 19 2.56 5.52 4.90
C ALA A 19 1.80 5.84 3.61
N ARG A 20 1.37 7.09 3.45
CA ARG A 20 0.57 7.54 2.30
C ARG A 20 1.14 8.78 1.64
N HIS A 21 1.03 8.84 0.32
CA HIS A 21 1.37 10.01 -0.47
C HIS A 21 0.21 10.34 -1.43
N ILE A 22 -0.28 11.58 -1.38
CA ILE A 22 -1.38 12.01 -2.26
C ILE A 22 -0.80 12.49 -3.58
N ILE A 23 -1.23 11.88 -4.68
CA ILE A 23 -0.89 12.31 -6.04
C ILE A 23 -1.84 13.43 -6.45
N GLY A 24 -3.15 13.26 -6.20
CA GLY A 24 -4.14 14.32 -6.31
C GLY A 24 -5.32 13.98 -7.23
N PHE A 25 -6.10 15.01 -7.55
CA PHE A 25 -7.23 14.91 -8.47
C PHE A 25 -6.81 15.22 -9.91
N SER A 26 -7.49 14.61 -10.88
CA SER A 26 -7.51 15.12 -12.27
C SER A 26 -8.07 16.55 -12.32
N PRO A 27 -7.78 17.34 -13.38
CA PRO A 27 -8.27 18.71 -13.49
C PRO A 27 -9.79 18.85 -13.43
N ASP A 28 -10.52 17.84 -13.88
CA ASP A 28 -11.98 17.77 -13.86
C ASP A 28 -12.56 17.11 -12.58
N GLY A 29 -11.70 16.62 -11.68
CA GLY A 29 -12.07 15.93 -10.46
C GLY A 29 -12.65 14.52 -10.65
N ALA A 30 -12.68 13.99 -11.89
CA ALA A 30 -13.24 12.67 -12.19
C ALA A 30 -12.36 11.52 -11.68
N TYR A 31 -11.07 11.78 -11.42
CA TYR A 31 -10.12 10.78 -10.94
C TYR A 31 -9.38 11.29 -9.71
N PHE A 32 -9.16 10.40 -8.74
CA PHE A 32 -8.32 10.65 -7.57
C PHE A 32 -7.24 9.58 -7.46
N ALA A 33 -5.99 10.01 -7.32
CA ALA A 33 -4.85 9.12 -7.20
C ALA A 33 -4.09 9.32 -5.89
N PHE A 34 -3.66 8.22 -5.28
CA PHE A 34 -2.81 8.22 -4.10
C PHE A 34 -1.95 6.95 -4.07
N GLU A 35 -0.87 7.03 -3.30
CA GLU A 35 0.06 5.95 -3.05
C GLU A 35 -0.02 5.52 -1.58
N GLN A 36 0.04 4.22 -1.33
CA GLN A 36 0.28 3.60 -0.02
C GLN A 36 1.59 2.81 -0.11
N TYR A 37 2.41 2.85 0.92
CA TYR A 37 3.70 2.16 0.89
C TYR A 37 4.23 1.86 2.28
N GLY A 38 5.16 0.91 2.36
CA GLY A 38 5.81 0.52 3.60
C GLY A 38 6.84 -0.59 3.36
N THR A 39 7.32 -1.17 4.46
CA THR A 39 8.05 -2.44 4.42
C THR A 39 7.13 -3.55 4.91
N LEU A 40 7.34 -4.77 4.41
CA LEU A 40 6.61 -5.95 4.86
C LEU A 40 7.00 -6.30 6.31
N ASP A 41 6.07 -6.94 7.04
CA ASP A 41 6.30 -7.36 8.42
C ASP A 41 7.33 -8.50 8.48
N ALA A 42 8.00 -8.63 9.63
CA ALA A 42 9.18 -9.45 9.89
C ALA A 42 8.98 -10.99 9.74
N GLY A 43 7.85 -11.45 9.19
CA GLY A 43 7.57 -12.84 8.87
C GLY A 43 7.68 -13.22 7.39
N ALA A 44 7.72 -12.24 6.48
CA ALA A 44 7.99 -12.46 5.05
C ALA A 44 9.43 -12.02 4.75
N SER A 45 9.69 -10.72 4.73
CA SER A 45 11.02 -10.11 4.57
C SER A 45 10.88 -8.63 4.95
N ASP A 46 11.98 -7.89 5.20
CA ASP A 46 11.93 -6.42 5.36
C ASP A 46 11.90 -5.70 3.99
N SER A 47 11.28 -6.35 3.01
CA SER A 47 11.17 -5.87 1.63
C SER A 47 10.15 -4.75 1.54
N GLY A 48 10.47 -3.71 0.79
CA GLY A 48 9.60 -2.59 0.51
C GLY A 48 8.46 -2.96 -0.44
N TRP A 49 7.31 -2.33 -0.24
CA TRP A 49 6.15 -2.41 -1.12
C TRP A 49 5.56 -1.03 -1.39
N SER A 50 4.86 -0.89 -2.51
CA SER A 50 4.14 0.33 -2.88
C SER A 50 2.93 -0.01 -3.75
N GLU A 51 1.80 0.61 -3.44
CA GLU A 51 0.55 0.50 -4.17
C GLU A 51 0.09 1.88 -4.60
N ILE A 52 -0.22 2.06 -5.88
CA ILE A 52 -0.85 3.27 -6.41
C ILE A 52 -2.28 2.94 -6.84
N ASP A 53 -3.21 3.65 -6.22
CA ASP A 53 -4.62 3.62 -6.53
C ASP A 53 -4.98 4.81 -7.41
N ILE A 54 -5.80 4.55 -8.43
CA ILE A 54 -6.40 5.58 -9.27
C ILE A 54 -7.88 5.26 -9.34
N ILE A 55 -8.72 6.10 -8.74
CA ILE A 55 -10.15 5.85 -8.55
C ILE A 55 -10.95 6.80 -9.44
N ASP A 56 -11.87 6.26 -10.25
CA ASP A 56 -12.93 7.06 -10.87
C ASP A 56 -13.94 7.45 -9.79
N THR A 57 -13.99 8.75 -9.46
CA THR A 57 -14.76 9.30 -8.33
C THR A 57 -16.27 9.20 -8.52
N ARG A 58 -16.74 8.95 -9.75
CA ARG A 58 -18.17 8.84 -10.06
C ARG A 58 -18.68 7.41 -9.86
N THR A 59 -17.80 6.43 -10.05
CA THR A 59 -18.16 5.00 -10.02
C THR A 59 -17.56 4.24 -8.86
N ASP A 60 -16.62 4.86 -8.13
CA ASP A 60 -15.85 4.24 -7.06
C ASP A 60 -15.12 2.96 -7.53
N ARG A 61 -14.56 3.03 -8.75
CA ARG A 61 -13.84 1.93 -9.38
C ARG A 61 -12.40 2.31 -9.64
N PHE A 62 -11.50 1.35 -9.47
CA PHE A 62 -10.12 1.50 -9.93
C PHE A 62 -10.08 1.62 -11.45
N VAL A 63 -9.32 2.61 -11.93
CA VAL A 63 -8.91 2.69 -13.32
C VAL A 63 -8.12 1.41 -13.66
N GLY A 64 -8.45 0.77 -14.78
CA GLY A 64 -7.85 -0.52 -15.15
C GLY A 64 -8.31 -1.72 -14.31
N GLY A 65 -9.31 -1.52 -13.43
CA GLY A 65 -9.98 -2.56 -12.66
C GLY A 65 -9.24 -3.05 -11.41
N LYS A 66 -8.03 -2.54 -11.14
CA LYS A 66 -7.23 -2.90 -9.96
C LYS A 66 -6.19 -1.82 -9.61
N PRO A 67 -5.67 -1.81 -8.38
CA PRO A 67 -4.47 -1.07 -8.00
C PRO A 67 -3.23 -1.46 -8.80
N ILE A 68 -2.25 -0.56 -8.80
CA ILE A 68 -0.89 -0.81 -9.28
C ILE A 68 -0.05 -1.18 -8.06
N LEU A 69 0.10 -2.48 -7.82
CA LEU A 69 0.84 -3.01 -6.67
C LEU A 69 2.23 -3.52 -7.08
N VAL A 70 3.25 -3.01 -6.39
CA VAL A 70 4.62 -3.53 -6.43
C VAL A 70 4.96 -4.08 -5.05
N VAL A 71 5.06 -5.41 -4.97
CA VAL A 71 5.41 -6.15 -3.76
C VAL A 71 6.13 -7.44 -4.16
N ASP A 72 7.00 -7.91 -3.28
CA ASP A 72 7.59 -9.24 -3.34
C ASP A 72 7.50 -9.84 -1.92
N GLU A 73 6.60 -10.81 -1.75
CA GLU A 73 6.26 -11.42 -0.46
C GLU A 73 7.11 -12.67 -0.15
N THR A 74 8.13 -12.96 -0.97
CA THR A 74 9.03 -14.09 -0.71
C THR A 74 9.94 -13.83 0.49
N GLU A 75 10.39 -14.91 1.14
CA GLU A 75 11.30 -14.79 2.28
C GLU A 75 12.66 -14.19 1.90
N GLU A 76 13.05 -14.34 0.62
CA GLU A 76 14.29 -13.84 0.06
C GLU A 76 14.16 -12.44 -0.56
N ALA A 77 13.00 -11.78 -0.46
CA ALA A 77 12.80 -10.49 -1.09
C ALA A 77 13.70 -9.41 -0.48
N THR A 78 14.28 -8.59 -1.36
CA THR A 78 15.30 -7.57 -1.02
C THR A 78 14.98 -6.21 -1.65
N LEU A 79 13.73 -6.02 -2.09
CA LEU A 79 13.31 -4.78 -2.73
C LEU A 79 13.41 -3.66 -1.70
N THR A 80 14.14 -2.58 -1.98
CA THR A 80 14.13 -1.44 -1.06
C THR A 80 12.80 -0.70 -1.20
N LEU A 81 12.37 -0.02 -0.13
CA LEU A 81 11.17 0.83 -0.19
C LEU A 81 11.24 1.84 -1.35
N GLU A 82 12.37 2.51 -1.53
CA GLU A 82 12.57 3.45 -2.63
C GLU A 82 12.39 2.79 -4.01
N GLN A 83 12.93 1.58 -4.19
CA GLN A 83 12.77 0.83 -5.44
C GLN A 83 11.31 0.43 -5.69
N ALA A 84 10.58 0.00 -4.66
CA ALA A 84 9.16 -0.34 -4.78
C ALA A 84 8.35 0.88 -5.25
N ARG A 85 8.54 2.02 -4.58
CA ARG A 85 7.86 3.28 -4.91
C ARG A 85 8.21 3.78 -6.31
N ALA A 86 9.49 3.76 -6.68
CA ALA A 86 9.92 4.17 -8.02
C ALA A 86 9.32 3.30 -9.13
N ARG A 87 9.23 1.98 -8.91
CA ARG A 87 8.59 1.05 -9.86
C ARG A 87 7.09 1.30 -9.98
N ALA A 88 6.39 1.48 -8.86
CA ALA A 88 4.95 1.79 -8.86
C ALA A 88 4.68 3.12 -9.60
N ALA A 89 5.46 4.16 -9.30
CA ALA A 89 5.36 5.46 -9.97
C ALA A 89 5.60 5.35 -11.48
N ALA A 90 6.60 4.56 -11.92
CA ALA A 90 6.88 4.35 -13.33
C ALA A 90 5.73 3.62 -14.05
N GLN A 91 5.08 2.66 -13.40
CA GLN A 91 3.91 1.95 -13.94
C GLN A 91 2.67 2.85 -13.98
N ALA A 92 2.49 3.74 -13.00
CA ALA A 92 1.36 4.67 -12.92
C ALA A 92 1.49 5.86 -13.87
N ALA A 93 2.70 6.35 -14.14
CA ALA A 93 2.95 7.53 -14.97
C ALA A 93 2.18 7.58 -16.31
N PRO A 94 2.17 6.53 -17.16
CA PRO A 94 1.43 6.56 -18.42
C PRO A 94 -0.10 6.55 -18.24
N ILE A 95 -0.60 6.10 -17.09
CA ILE A 95 -2.04 6.11 -16.78
C ILE A 95 -2.43 7.49 -16.26
N LEU A 96 -1.67 8.03 -15.31
CA LEU A 96 -1.87 9.38 -14.77
C LEU A 96 -1.85 10.44 -15.88
N ALA A 97 -0.94 10.30 -16.86
CA ALA A 97 -0.85 11.21 -17.99
C ALA A 97 -2.09 11.25 -18.90
N GLN A 98 -2.97 10.23 -18.84
CA GLN A 98 -4.24 10.22 -19.60
C GLN A 98 -5.33 11.07 -18.94
N TYR A 99 -5.15 11.40 -17.66
CA TYR A 99 -6.15 12.10 -16.83
C TYR A 99 -5.61 13.41 -16.24
N ALA A 100 -4.39 13.82 -16.62
CA ALA A 100 -3.74 15.04 -16.19
C ALA A 100 -4.14 16.27 -17.02
#